data_AF-A0A1F4AG59-F1
#
_entry.id   AF-A0A1F4AG59-F1
#
_cell.length_a   1.000
_cell.length_b   1.000
_cell.length_c   1.000
_cell.angle_alpha   90.00
_cell.angle_beta   90.00
_cell.angle_gamma   90.00
#
_symmetry.space_group_name_H-M   'P 1'
#
loop_
_entity.id
_entity.type
_entity.pdbx_description
1 polymer ?
#
loop_
_entity_poly.entity_id
_entity_poly.type
_entity_poly.pdbx_seq_one_letter_code
_entity_poly.pdbx_strand_id
1 'polypeptide(L)'
;MTRIQVKTVSIITGNAPSQLSQGQKAFNALIKQIEKRRARLAAWEAAIPPYQRKYASELVPLVEDAVDLRVKMVHCLDRASEQNGLSRAERRKIASVITELAGELVAARDDAELKAIYNRHSRSDYDSEEAANIKGMKSVLEDVLGFELGDDLDLGSPEDILKRAQAQIHDRQTRYDADRQARQERLAKRNKSAKQLAREAQQEAEEQLLRQSIRDMRKDLLAFEDVKTFKAWLKALRHQPRMVDLGGLPF
;
A
#
# COMPACT_ATOMS: atom_id res chain seq x y z
N MET A 1 -16.07 -33.27 14.02
CA MET A 1 -16.76 -32.23 13.22
C MET A 1 -17.16 -31.09 14.15
N THR A 2 -16.39 -30.01 14.18
CA THR A 2 -16.58 -28.89 15.12
C THR A 2 -17.58 -27.91 14.53
N ARG A 3 -18.72 -27.77 15.18
CA ARG A 3 -19.86 -26.95 14.77
C ARG A 3 -19.46 -25.47 14.85
N ILE A 4 -19.22 -24.83 13.70
CA ILE A 4 -18.98 -23.39 13.61
C ILE A 4 -20.27 -22.68 14.02
N GLN A 5 -20.27 -22.05 15.19
CA GLN A 5 -21.36 -21.16 15.60
C GLN A 5 -21.25 -19.85 14.82
N VAL A 6 -21.92 -19.78 13.67
CA VAL A 6 -22.16 -18.52 12.97
C VAL A 6 -23.18 -17.74 13.79
N LYS A 7 -22.73 -16.67 14.47
CA LYS A 7 -23.63 -15.70 15.10
C LYS A 7 -24.34 -14.91 14.01
N THR A 8 -25.54 -15.34 13.65
CA THR A 8 -26.45 -14.58 12.80
C THR A 8 -26.98 -13.36 13.56
N VAL A 9 -26.71 -12.17 13.02
CA VAL A 9 -27.25 -10.91 13.55
C VAL A 9 -28.55 -10.61 12.82
N SER A 10 -29.68 -10.91 13.45
CA SER A 10 -31.02 -10.59 12.92
C SER A 10 -31.31 -9.09 13.06
N ILE A 11 -31.79 -8.47 11.97
CA ILE A 11 -32.24 -7.08 11.93
C ILE A 11 -33.69 -7.05 12.45
N ILE A 12 -33.89 -6.58 13.68
CA ILE A 12 -35.23 -6.29 14.22
C ILE A 12 -35.49 -4.80 13.98
N THR A 13 -36.27 -4.50 12.94
CA THR A 13 -36.93 -3.21 12.75
C THR A 13 -38.20 -3.20 13.60
N GLY A 14 -38.08 -2.92 14.90
CA GLY A 14 -39.23 -2.98 15.79
C GLY A 14 -38.94 -2.48 17.20
N ASN A 15 -39.57 -1.36 17.54
CA ASN A 15 -39.52 -0.57 18.76
C ASN A 15 -39.76 -1.38 20.06
N ALA A 16 -38.71 -1.72 20.83
CA ALA A 16 -38.79 -2.09 22.26
C ALA A 16 -37.42 -1.94 22.98
N PRO A 17 -37.37 -1.50 24.25
CA PRO A 17 -36.15 -1.04 24.92
C PRO A 17 -35.35 -2.21 25.52
N SER A 18 -34.62 -2.94 24.70
CA SER A 18 -33.59 -3.88 25.15
C SER A 18 -32.25 -3.45 24.60
N GLN A 19 -31.32 -3.13 25.51
CA GLN A 19 -29.99 -2.59 25.21
C GLN A 19 -29.34 -3.30 24.01
N LEU A 20 -29.22 -2.58 22.88
CA LEU A 20 -28.58 -3.06 21.66
C LEU A 20 -27.27 -3.77 22.01
N SER A 21 -27.09 -4.99 21.49
CA SER A 21 -25.84 -5.74 21.73
C SER A 21 -24.65 -4.95 21.19
N GLN A 22 -23.46 -5.15 21.75
CA GLN A 22 -22.24 -4.45 21.32
C GLN A 22 -21.98 -4.62 19.81
N GLY A 23 -22.28 -5.79 19.24
CA GLY A 23 -22.20 -6.05 17.81
C GLY A 23 -23.22 -5.27 16.97
N GLN A 24 -24.47 -5.14 17.45
CA GLN A 24 -25.49 -4.31 16.77
C GLN A 24 -25.16 -2.82 16.84
N LYS A 25 -24.61 -2.33 17.96
CA LYS A 25 -24.13 -0.94 18.07
C LYS A 25 -22.97 -0.67 17.10
N ALA A 26 -22.00 -1.58 17.01
CA ALA A 26 -20.89 -1.47 16.07
C ALA A 26 -21.37 -1.50 14.61
N PHE A 27 -22.28 -2.41 14.27
CA PHE A 27 -22.87 -2.49 12.93
C PHE A 27 -23.65 -1.22 12.56
N ASN A 28 -24.52 -0.73 13.45
CA ASN A 28 -25.27 0.51 13.22
C ASN A 28 -24.36 1.73 13.11
N ALA A 29 -23.25 1.78 13.85
CA ALA A 29 -22.25 2.82 13.71
C ALA A 29 -21.55 2.78 12.34
N LEU A 30 -21.23 1.58 11.83
CA LEU A 30 -20.67 1.41 10.49
C LEU A 30 -21.65 1.83 9.39
N ILE A 31 -22.93 1.49 9.52
CA ILE A 31 -23.97 1.95 8.58
C ILE A 31 -24.02 3.48 8.53
N LYS A 32 -24.06 4.15 9.69
CA LYS A 32 -24.03 5.61 9.75
C LYS A 32 -22.76 6.21 9.13
N GLN A 33 -21.59 5.57 9.32
CA GLN A 33 -20.36 6.02 8.68
C GLN A 33 -20.41 5.86 7.16
N ILE A 34 -20.97 4.76 6.67
CA ILE A 34 -21.16 4.53 5.23
C ILE A 34 -22.11 5.57 4.63
N GLU A 35 -23.23 5.85 5.29
CA GLU A 35 -24.18 6.87 4.85
C GLU A 35 -23.52 8.26 4.81
N LYS A 36 -22.76 8.63 5.86
CA LYS A 36 -22.01 9.90 5.87
C LYS A 36 -21.00 10.00 4.73
N ARG A 37 -20.31 8.89 4.41
CA ARG A 37 -19.36 8.84 3.29
C ARG A 37 -20.07 8.92 1.94
N ARG A 38 -21.19 8.24 1.76
CA ARG A 38 -22.04 8.32 0.56
C ARG A 38 -22.58 9.73 0.34
N ALA A 39 -23.06 10.39 1.39
CA ALA A 39 -23.53 11.77 1.31
C ALA A 39 -22.39 12.73 0.93
N ARG A 40 -21.18 12.53 1.47
CA ARG A 40 -20.00 13.30 1.08
C ARG A 40 -19.62 13.06 -0.38
N LEU A 41 -19.67 11.82 -0.84
CA LEU A 41 -19.41 11.47 -2.24
C LEU A 41 -20.43 12.14 -3.18
N ALA A 42 -21.71 12.04 -2.87
CA ALA A 42 -22.78 12.68 -3.65
C ALA A 42 -22.63 14.21 -3.68
N ALA A 43 -22.20 14.84 -2.57
CA ALA A 43 -21.93 16.27 -2.53
C ALA A 43 -20.75 16.66 -3.44
N TRP A 44 -19.69 15.85 -3.48
CA TRP A 44 -18.58 16.05 -4.42
C TRP A 44 -19.02 15.86 -5.87
N GLU A 45 -19.76 14.79 -6.16
CA GLU A 45 -20.31 14.52 -7.50
C GLU A 45 -21.21 15.66 -7.98
N ALA A 46 -22.02 16.24 -7.10
CA ALA A 46 -22.87 17.40 -7.42
C ALA A 46 -22.07 18.70 -7.63
N ALA A 47 -20.92 18.85 -6.97
CA ALA A 47 -20.07 20.04 -7.07
C ALA A 47 -19.16 20.03 -8.32
N ILE A 48 -18.90 18.86 -8.92
CA ILE A 48 -18.02 18.72 -10.08
C ILE A 48 -18.57 19.46 -11.33
N PRO A 49 -19.82 19.24 -11.78
CA PRO A 49 -20.33 19.89 -13.00
C PRO A 49 -20.35 21.43 -12.98
N PRO A 50 -20.75 22.13 -11.90
CA PRO A 50 -20.67 23.60 -11.87
C PRO A 50 -19.23 24.10 -11.83
N TYR A 51 -18.32 23.39 -11.15
CA TYR A 51 -16.90 23.73 -11.17
C TYR A 51 -16.30 23.56 -12.56
N GLN A 52 -16.53 22.42 -13.22
CA GLN A 52 -16.08 22.15 -14.58
C GLN A 52 -16.59 23.20 -15.57
N ARG A 53 -17.86 23.61 -15.45
CA ARG A 53 -18.41 24.69 -16.28
C ARG A 53 -17.66 26.00 -16.09
N LYS A 54 -17.48 26.46 -14.84
CA LYS A 54 -16.72 27.69 -14.55
C LYS A 54 -15.28 27.60 -15.01
N TYR A 55 -14.63 26.47 -14.74
CA TYR A 55 -13.26 26.22 -15.18
C TYR A 55 -13.14 26.33 -16.70
N ALA A 56 -14.03 25.66 -17.44
CA ALA A 56 -14.04 25.67 -18.90
C ALA A 56 -14.45 27.03 -19.50
N SER A 57 -15.34 27.79 -18.85
CA SER A 57 -15.82 29.07 -19.40
C SER A 57 -14.98 30.28 -19.01
N GLU A 58 -14.33 30.25 -17.85
CA GLU A 58 -13.59 31.42 -17.32
C GLU A 58 -12.08 31.17 -17.33
N LEU A 59 -11.62 30.04 -16.79
CA LEU A 59 -10.19 29.82 -16.58
C LEU A 59 -9.48 29.33 -17.83
N VAL A 60 -10.07 28.40 -18.58
CA VAL A 60 -9.47 27.88 -19.82
C VAL A 60 -9.21 29.00 -20.83
N PRO A 61 -10.16 29.89 -21.16
CA PRO A 61 -9.91 30.99 -22.09
C PRO A 61 -8.81 31.95 -21.61
N LEU A 62 -8.76 32.26 -20.30
CA LEU A 62 -7.70 33.10 -19.75
C LEU A 62 -6.31 32.47 -19.86
N VAL A 63 -6.21 31.14 -19.71
CA VAL A 63 -4.96 30.41 -19.91
C VAL A 63 -4.58 30.44 -21.39
N GLU A 64 -5.53 30.22 -22.29
CA GLU A 64 -5.29 30.31 -23.74
C GLU A 64 -4.82 31.71 -24.16
N ASP A 65 -5.50 32.76 -23.69
CA ASP A 65 -5.13 34.17 -23.94
C ASP A 65 -3.72 34.48 -23.40
N ALA A 66 -3.39 34.00 -22.20
CA ALA A 66 -2.08 34.20 -21.62
C ALA A 66 -0.98 33.50 -22.45
N VAL A 67 -1.24 32.31 -22.96
CA VAL A 67 -0.32 31.60 -23.84
C VAL A 67 -0.16 32.35 -25.17
N ASP A 68 -1.25 32.82 -25.78
CA ASP A 68 -1.21 33.62 -27.00
C ASP A 68 -0.40 34.92 -26.84
N LEU A 69 -0.54 35.59 -25.69
CA LEU A 69 0.26 36.77 -25.36
C LEU A 69 1.74 36.44 -25.18
N ARG A 70 2.07 35.31 -24.55
CA ARG A 70 3.46 34.84 -24.42
C ARG A 70 4.07 34.51 -25.78
N VAL A 71 3.34 33.87 -26.68
CA VAL A 71 3.76 33.61 -28.07
C VAL A 71 4.06 34.94 -28.78
N LYS A 72 3.13 35.89 -28.73
CA LYS A 72 3.34 37.25 -29.29
C LYS A 72 4.58 37.93 -28.71
N MET A 73 4.82 37.77 -27.41
CA MET A 73 6.00 38.31 -26.73
C MET A 73 7.29 37.67 -27.26
N VAL A 74 7.34 36.35 -27.43
CA VAL A 74 8.48 35.64 -28.03
C VAL A 74 8.79 36.18 -29.43
N HIS A 75 7.80 36.33 -30.32
CA HIS A 75 8.02 36.92 -31.64
C HIS A 75 8.48 38.38 -31.59
N CYS A 76 8.01 39.16 -30.62
CA CYS A 76 8.46 40.54 -30.45
C CYS A 76 9.92 40.59 -29.97
N LEU A 77 10.31 39.72 -29.06
CA LEU A 77 11.68 39.61 -28.57
C LEU A 77 12.63 39.10 -29.67
N ASP A 78 12.22 38.11 -30.47
CA ASP A 78 12.98 37.61 -31.61
C ASP A 78 13.29 38.76 -32.60
N ARG A 79 12.25 39.48 -33.04
CA ARG A 79 12.41 40.66 -33.91
C ARG A 79 13.27 41.75 -33.28
N ALA A 80 13.12 42.02 -31.97
CA ALA A 80 13.92 43.04 -31.29
C ALA A 80 15.40 42.64 -31.21
N SER A 81 15.70 41.34 -31.09
CA SER A 81 17.08 40.85 -31.02
C SER A 81 17.89 41.13 -32.29
N GLU A 82 17.22 41.18 -33.44
CA GLU A 82 17.78 41.44 -34.77
C GLU A 82 17.99 42.94 -35.05
N GLN A 83 17.37 43.82 -34.26
CA GLN A 83 17.49 45.26 -34.44
C GLN A 83 18.88 45.79 -34.04
N ASN A 84 19.26 46.89 -34.69
CA ASN A 84 20.45 47.66 -34.36
C ASN A 84 20.18 48.51 -33.10
N GLY A 85 21.16 48.56 -32.19
CA GLY A 85 21.04 49.35 -30.95
C GLY A 85 21.18 48.53 -29.66
N LEU A 86 21.19 47.20 -29.73
CA LEU A 86 21.44 46.33 -28.59
C LEU A 86 22.92 45.97 -28.45
N SER A 87 23.43 46.03 -27.23
CA SER A 87 24.74 45.51 -26.87
C SER A 87 24.79 43.98 -26.92
N ARG A 88 26.01 43.43 -26.92
CA ARG A 88 26.23 41.97 -26.85
C ARG A 88 25.73 41.35 -25.53
N ALA A 89 25.66 42.12 -24.45
CA ALA A 89 25.14 41.64 -23.17
C ALA A 89 23.61 41.55 -23.20
N GLU A 90 22.94 42.58 -23.73
CA GLU A 90 21.48 42.62 -23.88
C GLU A 90 20.98 41.55 -24.84
N ARG A 91 21.64 41.36 -25.98
CA ARG A 91 21.29 40.27 -26.92
C ARG A 91 21.39 38.89 -26.28
N ARG A 92 22.40 38.65 -25.44
CA ARG A 92 22.51 37.39 -24.69
C ARG A 92 21.39 37.22 -23.66
N LYS A 93 20.99 38.31 -22.99
CA LYS A 93 19.88 38.26 -22.04
C LYS A 93 18.56 37.99 -22.74
N ILE A 94 18.31 38.64 -23.88
CA ILE A 94 17.13 38.41 -24.71
C ILE A 94 17.10 36.97 -25.21
N ALA A 95 18.20 36.46 -25.76
CA ALA A 95 18.29 35.07 -26.20
C ALA A 95 17.96 34.09 -25.07
N SER A 96 18.50 34.29 -23.87
CA SER A 96 18.17 33.46 -22.70
C SER A 96 16.68 33.49 -22.34
N VAL A 97 16.05 34.66 -22.38
CA VAL A 97 14.60 34.80 -22.09
C VAL A 97 13.76 34.15 -23.19
N ILE A 98 14.16 34.29 -24.46
CA ILE A 98 13.49 33.64 -25.59
C ILE A 98 13.59 32.12 -25.46
N THR A 99 14.78 31.57 -25.18
CA THR A 99 14.99 30.13 -25.02
C THR A 99 14.10 29.55 -23.92
N GLU A 100 14.05 30.20 -22.75
CA GLU A 100 13.22 29.76 -21.63
C GLU A 100 11.72 29.77 -21.99
N LEU A 101 11.22 30.89 -22.51
CA LEU A 101 9.80 31.03 -22.86
C LEU A 101 9.39 30.13 -24.02
N ALA A 102 10.20 30.06 -25.08
CA ALA A 102 9.91 29.22 -26.24
C ALA A 102 9.96 27.74 -25.87
N GLY A 103 10.88 27.31 -25.00
CA GLY A 103 10.96 25.93 -24.53
C GLY A 103 9.69 25.48 -23.80
N GLU A 104 9.17 26.32 -22.90
CA GLU A 104 7.89 26.05 -22.22
C GLU A 104 6.70 26.00 -23.19
N LEU A 105 6.66 26.90 -24.18
CA LEU A 105 5.54 27.01 -25.11
C LEU A 105 5.53 25.88 -26.16
N VAL A 106 6.70 25.45 -26.65
CA VAL A 106 6.83 24.33 -27.58
C VAL A 106 6.34 23.04 -26.94
N ALA A 107 6.68 22.81 -25.67
CA ALA A 107 6.18 21.66 -24.91
C ALA A 107 4.64 21.63 -24.79
N ALA A 108 3.97 22.79 -24.86
CA ALA A 108 2.52 22.90 -24.69
C ALA A 108 1.73 22.89 -26.01
N ARG A 109 2.30 23.30 -27.14
CA ARG A 109 1.55 23.54 -28.41
C ARG A 109 2.12 22.86 -29.66
N ASP A 110 3.29 22.19 -29.58
CA ASP A 110 3.98 21.59 -30.73
C ASP A 110 4.05 22.53 -31.96
N ASP A 111 4.43 23.78 -31.70
CA ASP A 111 4.50 24.84 -32.71
C ASP A 111 5.89 24.85 -33.37
N ALA A 112 5.93 24.53 -34.67
CA ALA A 112 7.16 24.49 -35.46
C ALA A 112 7.87 25.85 -35.56
N GLU A 113 7.13 26.97 -35.55
CA GLU A 113 7.71 28.30 -35.61
C GLU A 113 8.40 28.66 -34.29
N LEU A 114 7.77 28.36 -33.16
CA LEU A 114 8.37 28.54 -31.84
C LEU A 114 9.60 27.64 -31.65
N LYS A 115 9.56 26.41 -32.17
CA LYS A 115 10.70 25.50 -32.16
C LYS A 115 11.86 26.05 -32.99
N ALA A 116 11.59 26.64 -34.14
CA ALA A 116 12.61 27.30 -34.95
C ALA A 116 13.24 28.52 -34.25
N ILE A 117 12.44 29.32 -33.54
CA ILE A 117 12.92 30.45 -32.73
C ILE A 117 13.78 29.94 -31.57
N TYR A 118 13.33 28.90 -30.85
CA TYR A 118 14.10 28.26 -29.79
C TYR A 118 15.47 27.84 -30.31
N ASN A 119 15.51 27.04 -31.38
CA ASN A 119 16.74 26.50 -31.94
C ASN A 119 17.75 27.59 -32.34
N ARG A 120 17.25 28.72 -32.87
CA ARG A 120 18.09 29.87 -33.25
C ARG A 120 18.76 30.52 -32.05
N HIS A 121 18.03 30.72 -30.95
CA HIS A 121 18.52 31.44 -29.76
C HIS A 121 19.28 30.53 -28.79
N SER A 122 18.88 29.26 -28.65
CA SER A 122 19.57 28.25 -27.86
C SER A 122 20.86 27.76 -28.51
N ARG A 123 20.95 27.83 -29.86
CA ARG A 123 22.00 27.20 -30.68
C ARG A 123 22.06 25.68 -30.50
N SER A 124 20.93 25.10 -30.15
CA SER A 124 20.74 23.68 -29.94
C SER A 124 19.47 23.25 -30.67
N ASP A 125 19.29 21.95 -30.82
CA ASP A 125 18.08 21.39 -31.42
C ASP A 125 17.14 20.89 -30.32
N TYR A 126 15.95 21.49 -30.25
CA TYR A 126 14.95 21.17 -29.23
C TYR A 126 14.59 19.68 -29.23
N ASP A 127 14.35 19.09 -30.41
CA ASP A 127 13.93 17.69 -30.49
C ASP A 127 15.03 16.74 -30.00
N SER A 128 16.29 17.04 -30.32
CA SER A 128 17.44 16.32 -29.77
C SER A 128 17.60 16.50 -28.25
N GLU A 129 17.40 17.71 -27.73
CA GLU A 129 17.48 17.97 -26.28
C GLU A 129 16.37 17.25 -25.52
N GLU A 130 15.15 17.29 -26.03
CA GLU A 130 14.00 16.64 -25.41
C GLU A 130 14.14 15.12 -25.45
N ALA A 131 14.58 14.55 -26.58
CA ALA A 131 14.87 13.11 -26.66
C ALA A 131 15.96 12.68 -25.65
N ALA A 132 17.00 13.50 -25.45
CA ALA A 132 18.03 13.24 -24.45
C ALA A 132 17.49 13.34 -23.02
N ASN A 133 16.64 14.33 -22.74
CA ASN A 133 15.99 14.52 -21.45
C ASN A 133 15.08 13.34 -21.10
N ILE A 134 14.24 12.91 -22.03
CA ILE A 134 13.33 11.77 -21.85
C ILE A 134 14.12 10.47 -21.63
N LYS A 135 15.21 10.26 -22.38
CA LYS A 135 16.12 9.13 -22.16
C LYS A 135 16.77 9.18 -20.78
N GLY A 136 17.19 10.36 -20.32
CA GLY A 136 17.72 10.57 -18.97
C GLY A 136 16.70 10.24 -17.89
N MET A 137 15.45 10.69 -18.05
CA MET A 137 14.35 10.38 -17.14
C MET A 137 14.08 8.88 -17.04
N LYS A 138 14.06 8.17 -18.18
CA LYS A 138 13.95 6.70 -18.22
C LYS A 138 15.07 6.04 -17.41
N SER A 139 16.33 6.43 -17.65
CA SER A 139 17.48 5.84 -16.95
C SER A 139 17.38 6.04 -15.43
N VAL A 140 17.05 7.25 -14.98
CA VAL A 140 16.87 7.53 -13.54
C VAL A 140 15.74 6.68 -12.95
N LEU A 141 14.64 6.51 -13.68
CA LEU A 141 13.51 5.71 -13.21
C LEU A 141 13.87 4.22 -13.12
N GLU A 142 14.60 3.68 -14.10
CA GLU A 142 15.09 2.30 -14.10
C GLU A 142 16.04 2.04 -12.91
N ASP A 143 16.94 2.98 -12.63
CA ASP A 143 17.85 2.93 -11.48
C ASP A 143 17.09 2.93 -10.14
N VAL A 144 16.08 3.80 -10.00
CA VAL A 144 15.25 3.88 -8.79
C VAL A 144 14.41 2.62 -8.58
N LEU A 145 13.87 2.07 -9.67
CA LEU A 145 13.03 0.88 -9.62
C LEU A 145 13.84 -0.43 -9.52
N GLY A 146 15.10 -0.40 -9.91
CA GLY A 146 15.98 -1.57 -9.93
C GLY A 146 15.59 -2.58 -11.01
N PHE A 147 15.01 -2.13 -12.12
CA PHE A 147 14.69 -2.96 -13.28
C PHE A 147 14.53 -2.13 -14.55
N GLU A 148 14.82 -2.75 -15.69
CA GLU A 148 14.67 -2.15 -17.00
C GLU A 148 13.20 -2.13 -17.45
N LEU A 149 12.79 -1.00 -18.01
CA LEU A 149 11.47 -0.77 -18.61
C LEU A 149 11.44 -1.26 -20.07
N GLY A 150 12.61 -1.43 -20.70
CA GLY A 150 12.78 -1.93 -22.07
C GLY A 150 12.84 -0.83 -23.14
N ASP A 151 13.39 -1.15 -24.31
CA ASP A 151 13.72 -0.18 -25.37
C ASP A 151 12.59 0.10 -26.36
N ASP A 152 11.52 -0.69 -26.36
CA ASP A 152 10.35 -0.54 -27.24
C ASP A 152 9.41 0.61 -26.83
N LEU A 153 9.90 1.56 -26.03
CA LEU A 153 9.12 2.70 -25.57
C LEU A 153 9.14 3.80 -26.63
N ASP A 154 7.96 4.35 -26.92
CA ASP A 154 7.89 5.65 -27.57
C ASP A 154 8.45 6.70 -26.60
N LEU A 155 9.71 7.07 -26.81
CA LEU A 155 10.42 8.08 -26.01
C LEU A 155 9.93 9.50 -26.30
N GLY A 156 8.81 9.68 -27.02
CA GLY A 156 8.18 10.99 -27.22
C GLY A 156 7.27 11.44 -26.08
N SER A 157 6.94 10.57 -25.11
CA SER A 157 5.96 10.86 -24.05
C SER A 157 6.42 10.43 -22.65
N PRO A 158 6.74 11.38 -21.75
CA PRO A 158 7.03 11.09 -20.35
C PRO A 158 5.90 10.33 -19.63
N GLU A 159 4.64 10.53 -20.02
CA GLU A 159 3.51 9.82 -19.43
C GLU A 159 3.54 8.33 -19.71
N ASP A 160 4.00 7.91 -20.89
CA ASP A 160 3.97 6.51 -21.28
C ASP A 160 5.07 5.71 -20.56
N ILE A 161 6.21 6.36 -20.27
CA ILE A 161 7.24 5.83 -19.35
C ILE A 161 6.62 5.56 -17.97
N LEU A 162 5.89 6.53 -17.42
CA LEU A 162 5.26 6.41 -16.10
C LEU A 162 4.17 5.34 -16.07
N LYS A 163 3.30 5.29 -17.08
CA LYS A 163 2.25 4.25 -17.20
C LYS A 163 2.85 2.85 -17.23
N ARG A 164 3.93 2.66 -17.99
CA ARG A 164 4.61 1.36 -18.08
C ARG A 164 5.27 0.98 -16.77
N ALA A 165 5.96 1.92 -16.12
CA ALA A 165 6.55 1.70 -14.80
C ALA A 165 5.48 1.27 -13.78
N GLN A 166 4.33 1.95 -13.74
CA GLN A 166 3.21 1.57 -12.89
C GLN A 166 2.69 0.17 -13.20
N ALA A 167 2.52 -0.18 -14.48
CA ALA A 167 2.06 -1.50 -14.89
C ALA A 167 3.03 -2.61 -14.45
N GLN A 168 4.34 -2.38 -14.60
CA GLN A 168 5.37 -3.35 -14.23
C GLN A 168 5.53 -3.51 -12.72
N ILE A 169 5.42 -2.41 -11.96
CA ILE A 169 5.35 -2.44 -10.49
C ILE A 169 4.12 -3.26 -10.06
N HIS A 170 2.95 -3.00 -10.64
CA HIS A 170 1.72 -3.70 -10.30
C HIS A 170 1.81 -5.20 -10.64
N ASP A 171 2.35 -5.58 -11.80
CA ASP A 171 2.57 -6.97 -12.16
C ASP A 171 3.52 -7.66 -11.16
N ARG A 172 4.64 -7.02 -10.80
CA ARG A 172 5.56 -7.54 -9.78
C ARG A 172 4.91 -7.69 -8.42
N GLN A 173 4.13 -6.70 -7.98
CA GLN A 173 3.38 -6.73 -6.73
C GLN A 173 2.41 -7.93 -6.74
N THR A 174 1.68 -8.10 -7.84
CA THR A 174 0.70 -9.19 -8.01
C THR A 174 1.39 -10.55 -7.97
N ARG A 175 2.54 -10.71 -8.65
CA ARG A 175 3.34 -11.93 -8.61
C ARG A 175 3.89 -12.21 -7.21
N TYR A 176 4.39 -11.18 -6.53
CA TYR A 176 4.88 -11.29 -5.16
C TYR A 176 3.77 -11.75 -4.20
N ASP A 177 2.59 -11.15 -4.31
CA ASP A 177 1.43 -11.48 -3.48
C ASP A 177 0.92 -12.89 -3.80
N ALA A 178 0.85 -13.27 -5.08
CA ALA A 178 0.49 -14.63 -5.51
C ALA A 178 1.49 -15.66 -4.98
N ASP A 179 2.79 -15.40 -5.02
CA ASP A 179 3.81 -16.27 -4.44
C ASP A 179 3.71 -16.34 -2.92
N ARG A 180 3.38 -15.24 -2.24
CA ARG A 180 3.15 -15.22 -0.79
C ARG A 180 1.92 -16.05 -0.43
N GLN A 181 0.82 -15.90 -1.16
CA GLN A 181 -0.40 -16.69 -0.98
C GLN A 181 -0.14 -18.17 -1.28
N ALA A 182 0.51 -18.50 -2.39
CA ALA A 182 0.87 -19.89 -2.73
C ALA A 182 1.78 -20.53 -1.68
N ARG A 183 2.74 -19.78 -1.11
CA ARG A 183 3.55 -20.25 0.03
C ARG A 183 2.70 -20.49 1.28
N GLN A 184 1.80 -19.57 1.62
CA GLN A 184 0.89 -19.74 2.76
C GLN A 184 -0.05 -20.93 2.57
N GLU A 185 -0.61 -21.10 1.38
CA GLU A 185 -1.43 -22.26 1.04
C GLU A 185 -0.65 -23.57 1.09
N ARG A 186 0.59 -23.62 0.58
CA ARG A 186 1.46 -24.80 0.69
C ARG A 186 1.74 -25.16 2.14
N LEU A 187 1.94 -24.16 3.01
CA LEU A 187 2.11 -24.35 4.45
C LEU A 187 0.83 -24.81 5.14
N ALA A 188 -0.34 -24.30 4.74
CA ALA A 188 -1.64 -24.70 5.29
C ALA A 188 -2.10 -26.10 4.80
N LYS A 189 -1.83 -26.43 3.52
CA LYS A 189 -2.11 -27.73 2.88
C LYS A 189 -1.15 -28.83 3.33
N ARG A 190 0.07 -28.48 3.77
CA ARG A 190 0.82 -29.32 4.72
C ARG A 190 0.04 -29.28 6.04
N ASN A 191 -1.06 -30.03 6.10
CA ASN A 191 -1.84 -30.34 7.32
C ASN A 191 -0.93 -30.41 8.55
N LYS A 192 -1.42 -30.00 9.74
CA LYS A 192 -0.81 -30.24 11.05
C LYS A 192 0.01 -31.54 10.99
N SER A 193 1.32 -31.40 10.78
CA SER A 193 2.18 -32.53 10.43
C SER A 193 1.99 -33.60 11.50
N ALA A 194 2.15 -34.88 11.20
CA ALA A 194 2.08 -35.95 12.22
C ALA A 194 2.86 -35.60 13.52
N LYS A 195 3.90 -34.76 13.40
CA LYS A 195 4.66 -34.15 14.49
C LYS A 195 3.87 -33.21 15.43
N GLN A 196 2.91 -32.46 14.93
CA GLN A 196 2.06 -31.55 15.72
C GLN A 196 0.93 -32.30 16.44
N LEU A 197 0.32 -33.30 15.80
CA LEU A 197 -0.62 -34.21 16.45
C LEU A 197 0.07 -35.07 17.52
N ALA A 198 1.29 -35.55 17.26
CA ALA A 198 2.09 -36.26 18.26
C ALA A 198 2.49 -35.37 19.45
N ARG A 199 2.80 -34.09 19.22
CA ARG A 199 3.07 -33.13 20.31
C ARG A 199 1.82 -32.79 21.11
N GLU A 200 0.67 -32.57 20.47
CA GLU A 200 -0.60 -32.32 21.15
C GLU A 200 -1.00 -33.55 22.01
N ALA A 201 -0.83 -34.78 21.49
CA ALA A 201 -1.08 -36.01 22.24
C ALA A 201 -0.09 -36.24 23.41
N GLN A 202 1.19 -35.89 23.24
CA GLN A 202 2.18 -35.94 24.33
C GLN A 202 1.83 -34.94 25.45
N GLN A 203 1.44 -33.72 25.10
CA GLN A 203 1.03 -32.70 26.07
C GLN A 203 -0.23 -33.12 26.84
N GLU A 204 -1.23 -33.69 26.17
CA GLU A 204 -2.42 -34.22 26.84
C GLU A 204 -2.09 -35.39 27.78
N ALA A 205 -1.15 -36.27 27.41
CA ALA A 205 -0.70 -37.36 28.27
C ALA A 205 0.07 -36.86 29.51
N GLU A 206 0.95 -35.88 29.34
CA GLU A 206 1.68 -35.23 30.44
C GLU A 206 0.73 -34.51 31.40
N GLU A 207 -0.27 -33.79 30.87
CA GLU A 207 -1.31 -33.16 31.69
C GLU A 207 -2.14 -34.18 32.49
N GLN A 208 -2.45 -35.33 31.90
CA GLN A 208 -3.16 -36.40 32.59
C GLN A 208 -2.34 -37.02 33.72
N LEU A 209 -1.04 -37.25 33.50
CA LEU A 209 -0.12 -37.72 34.54
C LEU A 209 0.02 -36.69 35.67
N LEU A 210 0.15 -35.41 35.32
CA LEU A 210 0.22 -34.34 36.32
C LEU A 210 -1.07 -34.24 37.15
N ARG A 211 -2.24 -34.37 36.52
CA ARG A 211 -3.53 -34.39 37.23
C ARG A 211 -3.68 -35.61 38.15
N GLN A 212 -3.16 -36.77 37.75
CA GLN A 212 -3.12 -37.96 38.60
C GLN A 212 -2.18 -37.76 39.79
N SER A 213 -0.96 -37.27 39.55
CA SER A 213 0.00 -36.93 40.61
C SER A 213 -0.57 -35.92 41.61
N ILE A 214 -1.25 -34.87 41.15
CA ILE A 214 -1.91 -33.89 42.04
C ILE A 214 -3.01 -34.55 42.87
N ARG A 215 -3.81 -35.45 42.27
CA ARG A 215 -4.87 -36.16 42.99
C ARG A 215 -4.30 -37.08 44.07
N ASP A 216 -3.19 -37.75 43.77
CA ASP A 216 -2.52 -38.66 44.70
C ASP A 216 -1.85 -37.88 45.83
N MET A 217 -1.12 -36.80 45.52
CA MET A 217 -0.59 -35.88 46.54
C MET A 217 -1.69 -35.31 47.45
N ARG A 218 -2.87 -34.98 46.89
CA ARG A 218 -4.00 -34.49 47.70
C ARG A 218 -4.57 -35.56 48.62
N LYS A 219 -4.59 -36.83 48.18
CA LYS A 219 -4.99 -37.96 49.04
C LYS A 219 -3.95 -38.23 50.12
N ASP A 220 -2.67 -38.13 49.81
CA ASP A 220 -1.57 -38.29 50.76
C ASP A 220 -1.61 -37.19 51.83
N LEU A 221 -1.81 -35.93 51.42
CA LEU A 221 -1.98 -34.80 52.33
C LEU A 221 -3.17 -34.98 53.28
N LEU A 222 -4.31 -35.47 52.79
CA LEU A 222 -5.47 -35.80 53.63
C LEU A 222 -5.18 -36.94 54.62
N ALA A 223 -4.34 -37.91 54.22
CA ALA A 223 -3.92 -38.98 55.13
C ALA A 223 -3.01 -38.47 56.25
N PHE A 224 -2.42 -37.28 56.12
CA PHE A 224 -1.58 -36.64 57.14
C PHE A 224 -2.36 -35.83 58.18
N GLU A 225 -3.68 -35.66 58.03
CA GLU A 225 -4.51 -34.91 58.98
C GLU A 225 -4.79 -35.68 60.28
N ASP A 226 -4.71 -37.02 60.30
CA ASP A 226 -4.89 -37.86 61.50
C ASP A 226 -3.76 -38.90 61.67
N VAL A 227 -3.34 -39.15 62.92
CA VAL A 227 -2.21 -40.03 63.25
C VAL A 227 -2.48 -41.50 62.87
N LYS A 228 -3.75 -41.97 62.92
CA LYS A 228 -4.10 -43.32 62.45
C LYS A 228 -4.04 -43.40 60.94
N THR A 229 -4.52 -42.40 60.20
CA THR A 229 -4.47 -42.39 58.73
C THR A 229 -3.04 -42.29 58.23
N PHE A 230 -2.18 -41.53 58.91
CA PHE A 230 -0.75 -41.44 58.59
C PHE A 230 -0.03 -42.78 58.78
N LYS A 231 -0.34 -43.49 59.88
CA LYS A 231 0.23 -44.82 60.14
C LYS A 231 -0.21 -45.86 59.11
N ALA A 232 -1.46 -45.78 58.64
CA ALA A 232 -1.96 -46.65 57.57
C ALA A 232 -1.29 -46.32 56.22
N TRP A 233 -1.09 -45.04 55.93
CA TRP A 233 -0.38 -44.56 54.74
C TRP A 233 1.09 -45.01 54.70
N LEU A 234 1.83 -44.88 55.82
CA LEU A 234 3.21 -45.38 55.95
C LEU A 234 3.31 -46.89 55.69
N LYS A 235 2.30 -47.66 56.12
CA LYS A 235 2.25 -49.11 55.91
C LYS A 235 1.97 -49.46 54.44
N ALA A 236 1.16 -48.65 53.75
CA ALA A 236 0.89 -48.80 52.32
C ALA A 236 2.11 -48.44 51.46
N LEU A 237 2.88 -47.40 51.82
CA LEU A 237 4.13 -47.06 51.12
C LEU A 237 5.21 -48.14 51.23
N ARG A 238 5.27 -48.86 52.36
CA ARG A 238 6.26 -49.92 52.59
C ARG A 238 6.10 -51.12 51.64
N HIS A 239 5.01 -51.17 50.88
CA HIS A 239 4.70 -52.23 49.92
C HIS A 239 4.74 -51.79 48.45
N GLN A 240 5.05 -50.52 48.15
CA GLN A 240 5.35 -50.14 46.76
C GLN A 240 6.78 -50.58 46.39
N PRO A 241 6.98 -51.22 45.22
CA PRO A 241 8.33 -51.35 44.67
C PRO A 241 8.90 -49.95 44.45
N ARG A 242 10.18 -49.75 44.82
CA ARG A 242 10.93 -48.49 44.70
C ARG A 242 10.44 -47.67 43.49
N MET A 243 9.90 -46.48 43.76
CA MET A 243 9.59 -45.47 42.74
C MET A 243 10.79 -45.35 41.80
N VAL A 244 10.51 -45.46 40.50
CA VAL A 244 11.47 -45.22 39.43
C VAL A 244 12.00 -43.80 39.61
N ASP A 245 13.33 -43.73 39.61
CA ASP A 245 14.14 -42.52 39.65
C ASP A 245 13.57 -41.41 38.74
N LEU A 246 13.14 -40.31 39.34
CA LEU A 246 12.76 -39.08 38.64
C LEU A 246 14.00 -38.24 38.27
N GLY A 247 15.17 -38.86 38.10
CA GLY A 247 16.43 -38.25 37.69
C GLY A 247 16.63 -38.06 36.18
N GLY A 248 15.56 -38.05 35.37
CA GLY A 248 15.68 -38.13 33.91
C GLY A 248 14.83 -37.15 33.09
N LEU A 249 14.60 -35.91 33.56
CA LEU A 249 14.04 -34.85 32.72
C LEU A 249 15.17 -34.02 32.09
N PRO A 250 15.24 -33.89 30.76
CA PRO A 250 16.23 -33.05 30.11
C PRO A 250 15.79 -31.59 30.27
N PHE A 251 16.58 -30.81 31.00
CA PHE A 251 16.75 -29.39 30.70
C PHE A 251 17.86 -29.24 29.66
#